data_AF-A0A6A6LHL8-F1
#
_entry.id   AF-A0A6A6LHL8-F1
#
_cell.length_a   1.000
_cell.length_b   1.000
_cell.length_c   1.000
_cell.angle_alpha   90.00
_cell.angle_beta   90.00
_cell.angle_gamma   90.00
#
_symmetry.space_group_name_H-M   'P 1'
#
loop_
_entity.id
_entity.type
_entity.pdbx_description
1 polymer ?
#
loop_
_entity_poly.entity_id
_entity_poly.type
_entity_poly.pdbx_seq_one_letter_code
_entity_poly.pdbx_strand_id
1 'polypeptide(L)'
;MEDPRIQILADHLQSLEQRFQDVKQEMRNLNQEMHFKFESCTKRLEDLIMEKNRKSREELNCKFDQLLEMTGASQSRRKEPVLPTVPQLKEMETFLFTSESVNEGHPDKLCDQISDAVLDACLEQDPDSKVSCDTCTKTNMVMVLGDITTKAEVDYEKIVRDACRAIGFVSDDVGLDADKCKVLVNIEQRFPDITQCVGGHFTKRPEEIGAGDQGHVFGYATDETPEYMPLSHVLATKLGARLTEVRKNGTCPWVRPDGKTQVTVEYYKENGAMVPVRVHTALISTQHDETVTNDEIAADLKEHVIKPVIPEKYLDEKTIFHLNPSGRFVIGGPHGDAGLTGRKIIVDTYGGWGAHGGGAFSGKDPTKVDRSGAYMVRQAAKSLVANGLARRCIVQVSYAIALPEPLSVFVDTYGTGKIPDKEILRIVEENFDFRPEMMTINLDLKRGGNRFLKTAAYGHFGRDDPDFTWEVVKPLKWDKPQA
;
A
#
# COMPACT_ATOMS: atom_id res chain seq x y z
N MET A 1 -59.31 -36.01 -19.64
CA MET A 1 -58.06 -36.77 -19.78
C MET A 1 -56.95 -35.75 -19.69
N GLU A 2 -56.21 -35.75 -18.58
CA GLU A 2 -55.09 -34.81 -18.38
C GLU A 2 -53.96 -35.11 -19.36
N ASP A 3 -53.31 -34.04 -19.85
CA ASP A 3 -52.24 -34.14 -20.84
C ASP A 3 -51.04 -34.91 -20.24
N PRO A 4 -50.63 -36.06 -20.82
CA PRO A 4 -49.53 -36.87 -20.29
C PRO A 4 -48.21 -36.10 -20.09
N ARG A 5 -48.03 -34.98 -20.81
CA ARG A 5 -46.84 -34.14 -20.69
C ARG A 5 -46.81 -33.32 -19.39
N ILE A 6 -47.98 -33.00 -18.83
CA ILE A 6 -48.09 -32.28 -17.55
C ILE A 6 -47.70 -33.20 -16.39
N GLN A 7 -48.12 -34.47 -16.43
CA GLN A 7 -47.75 -35.44 -15.40
C GLN A 7 -46.24 -35.71 -15.38
N ILE A 8 -45.61 -35.85 -16.55
CA ILE A 8 -44.15 -36.04 -16.64
C ILE A 8 -43.38 -34.83 -16.08
N LEU A 9 -43.86 -33.61 -16.35
CA LEU A 9 -43.26 -32.38 -15.79
C LEU A 9 -43.43 -32.31 -14.27
N ALA A 10 -44.59 -32.70 -13.74
CA ALA A 10 -44.84 -32.74 -12.30
C ALA A 10 -43.92 -33.76 -11.60
N ASP A 11 -43.78 -34.97 -12.16
CA ASP A 11 -42.92 -36.02 -11.62
C ASP A 11 -41.44 -35.61 -11.65
N HIS A 12 -41.00 -34.91 -12.70
CA HIS A 12 -39.65 -34.35 -12.77
C HIS A 12 -39.41 -33.23 -11.75
N LEU A 13 -40.39 -32.33 -11.54
CA LEU A 13 -40.29 -31.28 -10.53
C LEU A 13 -40.17 -31.88 -9.12
N GLN A 14 -40.98 -32.89 -8.83
CA GLN A 14 -40.97 -33.58 -7.53
C GLN A 14 -39.63 -34.31 -7.30
N SER A 15 -39.06 -34.92 -8.34
CA SER A 15 -37.73 -35.53 -8.28
C SER A 15 -36.62 -34.49 -8.03
N LEU A 16 -36.71 -33.32 -8.66
CA LEU A 16 -35.76 -32.21 -8.46
C LEU A 16 -35.85 -31.62 -7.05
N GLU A 17 -37.06 -31.44 -6.53
CA GLU A 17 -37.28 -30.97 -5.15
C GLU A 17 -36.70 -31.95 -4.13
N GLN A 18 -36.89 -33.26 -4.32
CA GLN A 18 -36.31 -34.27 -3.44
C GLN A 18 -34.77 -34.22 -3.46
N ARG A 19 -34.15 -34.19 -4.65
CA ARG A 19 -32.69 -34.06 -4.78
C ARG A 19 -32.15 -32.79 -4.13
N PHE A 20 -32.88 -31.69 -4.22
CA PHE A 20 -32.50 -30.44 -3.58
C PHE A 20 -32.52 -30.54 -2.05
N GLN A 21 -33.52 -31.24 -1.47
CA GLN A 21 -33.56 -31.47 -0.03
C GLN A 21 -32.43 -32.40 0.44
N ASP A 22 -32.11 -33.44 -0.34
CA ASP A 22 -31.03 -34.38 -0.02
C ASP A 22 -29.68 -33.66 0.03
N VAL A 23 -29.36 -32.83 -0.99
CA VAL A 23 -28.14 -32.01 -1.01
C VAL A 23 -28.10 -31.02 0.16
N LYS A 24 -29.23 -30.40 0.49
CA LYS A 24 -29.32 -29.47 1.63
C LYS A 24 -29.11 -30.17 2.97
N GLN A 25 -29.42 -31.46 3.08
CA GLN A 25 -29.16 -32.26 4.26
C GLN A 25 -27.69 -32.70 4.33
N GLU A 26 -27.09 -33.10 3.21
CA GLU A 26 -25.65 -33.42 3.14
C GLU A 26 -24.79 -32.21 3.51
N MET A 27 -25.10 -31.02 2.99
CA MET A 27 -24.38 -29.79 3.35
C MET A 27 -24.49 -29.47 4.85
N ARG A 28 -25.64 -29.73 5.48
CA ARG A 28 -25.81 -29.56 6.93
C ARG A 28 -24.96 -30.55 7.73
N ASN A 29 -24.92 -31.81 7.30
CA ASN A 29 -24.12 -32.85 7.95
C ASN A 29 -22.61 -32.54 7.84
N LEU A 30 -22.13 -32.14 6.65
CA LEU A 30 -20.74 -31.72 6.42
C LEU A 30 -20.35 -30.52 7.29
N ASN A 31 -21.24 -29.54 7.43
CA ASN A 31 -20.97 -28.36 8.24
C ASN A 31 -20.89 -28.69 9.73
N GLN A 32 -21.74 -29.61 10.23
CA GLN A 32 -21.65 -30.12 11.60
C GLN A 32 -20.35 -30.92 11.83
N GLU A 33 -19.95 -31.77 10.89
CA GLU A 33 -18.72 -32.56 11.01
C GLU A 33 -17.46 -31.66 11.00
N MET A 34 -17.47 -30.62 10.16
CA MET A 34 -16.40 -29.63 10.11
C MET A 34 -16.33 -28.82 11.41
N HIS A 35 -17.47 -28.40 11.96
CA HIS A 35 -17.51 -27.68 13.23
C HIS A 35 -16.98 -28.52 14.40
N PHE A 36 -17.35 -29.80 14.46
CA PHE A 36 -16.86 -30.74 15.47
C PHE A 36 -15.33 -30.97 15.35
N LYS A 37 -14.82 -31.12 14.12
CA LYS A 37 -13.36 -31.23 13.89
C LYS A 37 -12.62 -29.96 14.29
N PHE A 38 -13.20 -28.79 14.04
CA PHE A 38 -12.62 -27.51 14.41
C PHE A 38 -12.55 -27.35 15.94
N GLU A 39 -13.64 -27.60 16.67
CA GLU A 39 -13.64 -27.55 18.14
C GLU A 39 -12.64 -28.54 18.77
N SER A 40 -12.55 -29.76 18.23
CA SER A 40 -11.59 -30.77 18.69
C SER A 40 -10.14 -30.34 18.48
N CYS A 41 -9.81 -29.74 17.32
CA CYS A 41 -8.48 -29.20 17.06
C CYS A 41 -8.15 -28.01 17.99
N THR A 42 -9.09 -27.09 18.19
CA THR A 42 -8.89 -25.92 19.07
C THR A 42 -8.61 -26.37 20.50
N LYS A 43 -9.39 -27.31 21.03
CA LYS A 43 -9.19 -27.84 22.39
C LYS A 43 -7.84 -28.55 22.53
N ARG A 44 -7.43 -29.31 21.52
CA ARG A 44 -6.13 -30.00 21.51
C ARG A 44 -4.95 -29.02 21.44
N LEU A 45 -5.13 -27.89 20.76
CA LEU A 45 -4.14 -26.81 20.70
C LEU A 45 -4.04 -26.08 22.05
N GLU A 46 -5.17 -25.80 22.70
CA GLU A 46 -5.21 -25.22 24.05
C GLU A 46 -4.52 -26.12 25.08
N ASP A 47 -4.79 -27.44 25.05
CA ASP A 47 -4.13 -28.42 25.92
C ASP A 47 -2.60 -28.45 25.71
N LEU A 48 -2.15 -28.40 24.46
CA LEU A 48 -0.71 -28.36 24.11
C LEU A 48 -0.03 -27.06 24.57
N ILE A 49 -0.71 -25.92 24.46
CA ILE A 49 -0.22 -24.62 24.95
C ILE A 49 -0.10 -24.65 26.48
N MET A 50 -1.11 -25.18 27.17
CA MET A 50 -1.10 -25.32 28.63
C MET A 50 0.01 -26.26 29.12
N GLU A 51 0.22 -27.40 28.44
CA GLU A 51 1.28 -28.34 28.78
C GLU A 51 2.68 -27.75 28.55
N LYS A 52 2.88 -27.01 27.45
CA LYS A 52 4.15 -26.31 27.16
C LYS A 52 4.46 -25.23 28.19
N ASN A 53 3.45 -24.45 28.59
CA ASN A 53 3.58 -23.43 29.63
C ASN A 53 3.87 -24.05 31.00
N ARG A 54 3.28 -25.20 31.33
CA ARG A 54 3.58 -25.94 32.57
C ARG A 54 5.02 -26.44 32.60
N LYS A 55 5.48 -27.10 31.53
CA LYS A 55 6.87 -27.58 31.40
C LYS A 55 7.88 -26.44 31.49
N SER A 56 7.59 -25.30 30.87
CA SER A 56 8.45 -24.12 30.92
C SER A 56 8.55 -23.52 32.32
N ARG A 57 7.45 -23.52 33.09
CA ARG A 57 7.43 -23.13 34.52
C ARG A 57 8.19 -24.11 35.42
N GLU A 58 8.04 -25.41 35.19
CA GLU A 58 8.77 -26.45 35.93
C GLU A 58 10.28 -26.36 35.69
N GLU A 59 10.72 -26.12 34.45
CA GLU A 59 12.14 -25.87 34.13
C GLU A 59 12.67 -24.58 34.78
N LEU A 60 11.86 -23.51 34.81
CA LEU A 60 12.25 -22.26 35.45
C LEU A 60 12.41 -22.42 36.96
N ASN A 61 11.48 -23.13 37.61
CA ASN A 61 11.55 -23.43 39.04
C ASN A 61 12.73 -24.35 39.37
N CYS A 62 13.01 -25.37 38.54
CA CYS A 62 14.16 -26.24 38.73
C CYS A 62 15.49 -25.49 38.60
N LYS A 63 15.60 -24.55 37.63
CA LYS A 63 16.75 -23.65 37.51
C LYS A 63 16.87 -22.69 38.70
N PHE A 64 15.73 -22.23 39.24
CA PHE A 64 15.69 -21.35 40.41
C PHE A 64 16.13 -22.08 41.68
N ASP A 65 15.70 -23.32 41.87
CA ASP A 65 16.11 -24.17 43.00
C ASP A 65 17.60 -24.55 42.91
N GLN A 66 18.11 -24.86 41.71
CA GLN A 66 19.54 -25.08 41.48
C GLN A 66 20.39 -23.83 41.81
N LEU A 67 19.89 -22.63 41.49
CA LEU A 67 20.53 -21.36 41.84
C LEU A 67 20.54 -21.09 43.35
N LEU A 68 19.50 -21.52 44.07
CA LEU A 68 19.44 -21.43 45.53
C LEU A 68 20.40 -22.39 46.23
N GLU A 69 20.59 -23.60 45.69
CA GLU A 69 21.57 -24.56 46.20
C GLU A 69 23.02 -24.10 45.97
N MET A 70 23.30 -23.50 44.81
CA MET A 70 24.63 -22.97 44.47
C MET A 70 25.05 -21.76 45.33
N THR A 71 24.11 -21.04 45.93
CA THR A 71 24.39 -19.84 46.73
C THR A 71 24.45 -20.09 48.25
N GLY A 72 24.22 -21.34 48.70
CA GLY A 72 24.43 -21.75 50.10
C GLY A 72 23.49 -21.11 51.13
N ALA A 73 22.34 -20.58 50.71
CA ALA A 73 21.41 -19.90 51.60
C ALA A 73 20.53 -20.89 52.40
N SER A 74 20.87 -21.14 53.67
CA SER A 74 20.03 -21.92 54.58
C SER A 74 18.75 -21.16 54.97
N GLN A 75 17.58 -21.81 54.88
CA GLN A 75 16.30 -21.28 55.33
C GLN A 75 16.30 -20.99 56.85
N SER A 76 16.37 -19.72 57.23
CA SER A 76 15.92 -19.27 58.54
C SER A 76 14.66 -18.43 58.35
N ARG A 77 13.56 -18.83 59.01
CA ARG A 77 12.30 -18.09 59.04
C ARG A 77 12.55 -16.70 59.62
N ARG A 78 12.59 -15.67 58.77
CA ARG A 78 12.46 -14.27 59.18
C ARG A 78 11.22 -13.70 58.52
N LYS A 79 10.40 -13.04 59.35
CA LYS A 79 9.17 -12.34 58.96
C LYS A 79 9.39 -11.57 57.68
N GLU A 80 8.52 -11.80 56.70
CA GLU A 80 8.53 -11.07 55.43
C GLU A 80 8.52 -9.55 55.71
N PRO A 81 9.54 -8.80 55.26
CA PRO A 81 9.37 -7.38 55.10
C PRO A 81 8.37 -7.19 53.96
N VAL A 82 7.30 -6.43 54.21
CA VAL A 82 6.47 -5.90 53.13
C VAL A 82 7.37 -4.98 52.32
N LEU A 83 7.96 -5.54 51.25
CA LEU A 83 8.65 -4.76 50.23
C LEU A 83 7.62 -3.81 49.61
N PRO A 84 7.94 -2.52 49.45
CA PRO A 84 7.10 -1.67 48.63
C PRO A 84 6.98 -2.34 47.27
N THR A 85 5.74 -2.53 46.81
CA THR A 85 5.45 -2.99 45.46
C THR A 85 6.22 -2.10 44.51
N VAL A 86 7.33 -2.63 43.98
CA VAL A 86 7.98 -2.08 42.80
C VAL A 86 6.86 -2.00 41.77
N PRO A 87 6.53 -0.83 41.22
CA PRO A 87 5.62 -0.79 40.09
C PRO A 87 6.23 -1.73 39.07
N GLN A 88 5.55 -2.84 38.78
CA GLN A 88 5.94 -3.68 37.66
C GLN A 88 6.04 -2.72 36.49
N LEU A 89 7.26 -2.48 36.01
CA LEU A 89 7.48 -1.86 34.71
C LEU A 89 6.64 -2.72 33.78
N LYS A 90 5.48 -2.20 33.37
CA LYS A 90 4.66 -2.84 32.36
C LYS A 90 5.62 -3.05 31.20
N GLU A 91 5.98 -4.30 30.92
CA GLU A 91 6.66 -4.61 29.67
C GLU A 91 5.82 -3.95 28.59
N MET A 92 6.41 -3.00 27.87
CA MET A 92 5.70 -2.27 26.85
C MET A 92 5.31 -3.29 25.78
N GLU A 93 4.02 -3.61 25.70
CA GLU A 93 3.52 -4.55 24.70
C GLU A 93 3.86 -4.02 23.31
N THR A 94 4.75 -4.72 22.61
CA THR A 94 5.12 -4.42 21.23
C THR A 94 4.39 -5.33 20.26
N PHE A 95 4.31 -4.90 19.00
CA PHE A 95 3.80 -5.70 17.89
C PHE A 95 4.64 -5.47 16.64
N LEU A 96 4.59 -6.42 15.70
CA LEU A 96 5.29 -6.32 14.43
C LEU A 96 4.34 -5.87 13.32
N PHE A 97 4.76 -4.88 12.53
CA PHE A 97 4.05 -4.47 11.33
C PHE A 97 5.01 -4.44 10.14
N THR A 98 4.53 -4.92 8.99
CA THR A 98 5.36 -5.07 7.79
C THR A 98 4.78 -4.29 6.63
N SER A 99 5.65 -3.57 5.92
CA SER A 99 5.34 -2.94 4.64
C SER A 99 6.37 -3.37 3.59
N GLU A 100 5.95 -3.43 2.34
CA GLU A 100 6.83 -3.69 1.20
C GLU A 100 6.88 -2.51 0.23
N SER A 101 7.88 -2.53 -0.65
CA SER A 101 8.00 -1.65 -1.80
C SER A 101 8.71 -2.37 -2.95
N VAL A 102 8.59 -1.82 -4.15
CA VAL A 102 9.22 -2.36 -5.36
C VAL A 102 9.88 -1.24 -6.17
N ASN A 103 10.95 -1.58 -6.88
CA ASN A 103 11.74 -0.62 -7.64
C ASN A 103 11.06 -0.27 -8.98
N GLU A 104 11.55 0.77 -9.64
CA GLU A 104 11.06 1.22 -10.96
C GLU A 104 11.10 0.14 -12.05
N GLY A 105 11.93 -0.90 -11.93
CA GLY A 105 12.00 -2.01 -12.88
C GLY A 105 11.06 -3.17 -12.59
N HIS A 106 10.31 -3.16 -11.48
CA HIS A 106 9.28 -4.17 -11.25
C HIS A 106 8.22 -4.08 -12.36
N PRO A 107 7.76 -5.19 -12.97
CA PRO A 107 6.91 -5.13 -14.17
C PRO A 107 5.58 -4.38 -13.95
N ASP A 108 4.92 -4.54 -12.79
CA ASP A 108 3.75 -3.70 -12.47
C ASP A 108 4.09 -2.20 -12.36
N LYS A 109 5.24 -1.85 -11.78
CA LYS A 109 5.65 -0.45 -11.62
C LYS A 109 6.15 0.16 -12.93
N LEU A 110 6.69 -0.65 -13.84
CA LEU A 110 6.93 -0.27 -15.23
C LEU A 110 5.62 0.14 -15.90
N CYS A 111 4.55 -0.65 -15.73
CA CYS A 111 3.24 -0.32 -16.28
C CYS A 111 2.67 0.99 -15.70
N ASP A 112 2.77 1.19 -14.38
CA ASP A 112 2.37 2.44 -13.73
C ASP A 112 3.12 3.65 -14.32
N GLN A 113 4.44 3.56 -14.47
CA GLN A 113 5.27 4.62 -15.04
C GLN A 113 4.92 4.93 -16.50
N ILE A 114 4.71 3.90 -17.34
CA ILE A 114 4.30 4.10 -18.74
C ILE A 114 2.92 4.78 -18.81
N SER A 115 1.96 4.31 -18.02
CA SER A 115 0.62 4.90 -17.94
C SER A 115 0.67 6.38 -17.56
N ASP A 116 1.50 6.76 -16.58
CA ASP A 116 1.66 8.16 -16.19
C ASP A 116 2.54 8.98 -17.14
N ALA A 117 3.49 8.38 -17.86
CA ALA A 117 4.22 9.07 -18.91
C ALA A 117 3.30 9.45 -20.08
N VAL A 118 2.35 8.59 -20.44
CA VAL A 118 1.30 8.90 -21.41
C VAL A 118 0.41 10.04 -20.89
N LEU A 119 -0.01 9.98 -19.63
CA LEU A 119 -0.79 11.07 -19.02
C LEU A 119 -0.05 12.41 -19.04
N ASP A 120 1.22 12.42 -18.63
CA ASP A 120 2.05 13.63 -18.62
C ASP A 120 2.17 14.23 -20.02
N ALA A 121 2.37 13.40 -21.06
CA ALA A 121 2.46 13.84 -22.45
C ALA A 121 1.13 14.43 -22.97
N CYS A 122 -0.01 13.84 -22.59
CA CYS A 122 -1.32 14.41 -22.91
C CYS A 122 -1.52 15.77 -22.23
N LEU A 123 -1.26 15.86 -20.93
CA LEU A 123 -1.51 17.07 -20.13
C LEU A 123 -0.53 18.21 -20.42
N GLU A 124 0.67 17.91 -20.92
CA GLU A 124 1.64 18.92 -21.37
C GLU A 124 1.10 19.75 -22.53
N GLN A 125 0.39 19.13 -23.47
CA GLN A 125 -0.15 19.80 -24.66
C GLN A 125 -1.62 20.20 -24.50
N ASP A 126 -2.41 19.42 -23.77
CA ASP A 126 -3.83 19.64 -23.53
C ASP A 126 -4.18 19.38 -22.05
N PRO A 127 -4.16 20.42 -21.19
CA PRO A 127 -4.47 20.29 -19.77
C PRO A 127 -5.87 19.75 -19.46
N ASP A 128 -6.79 19.78 -20.44
CA ASP A 128 -8.16 19.26 -20.29
C ASP A 128 -8.32 17.81 -20.76
N SER A 129 -7.21 17.15 -21.16
CA SER A 129 -7.19 15.75 -21.58
C SER A 129 -7.94 14.85 -20.61
N LYS A 130 -8.75 13.95 -21.18
CA LYS A 130 -9.44 12.89 -20.44
C LYS A 130 -8.70 11.60 -20.71
N VAL A 131 -7.98 11.11 -19.70
CA VAL A 131 -7.03 10.00 -19.84
C VAL A 131 -7.41 8.89 -18.86
N SER A 132 -7.55 7.68 -19.39
CA SER A 132 -7.64 6.42 -18.66
C SER A 132 -6.75 5.41 -19.39
N CYS A 133 -5.44 5.52 -19.17
CA CYS A 133 -4.42 4.71 -19.85
C CYS A 133 -3.94 3.58 -18.94
N ASP A 134 -4.32 2.37 -19.27
CA ASP A 134 -3.75 1.16 -18.66
C ASP A 134 -2.56 0.70 -19.49
N THR A 135 -1.63 0.02 -18.82
CA THR A 135 -0.50 -0.65 -19.44
C THR A 135 -0.42 -2.08 -18.90
N CYS A 136 -0.14 -3.04 -19.77
CA CYS A 136 0.32 -4.36 -19.34
C CYS A 136 1.58 -4.77 -20.08
N THR A 137 2.37 -5.65 -19.47
CA THR A 137 3.62 -6.13 -20.07
C THR A 137 3.85 -7.60 -19.75
N LYS A 138 4.51 -8.29 -20.68
CA LYS A 138 5.10 -9.61 -20.49
C LYS A 138 6.33 -9.73 -21.39
N THR A 139 6.96 -10.90 -21.42
CA THR A 139 8.13 -11.19 -22.24
C THR A 139 8.02 -10.58 -23.65
N ASN A 140 8.94 -9.66 -23.96
CA ASN A 140 9.08 -9.00 -25.26
C ASN A 140 7.84 -8.19 -25.73
N MET A 141 6.97 -7.77 -24.82
CA MET A 141 5.73 -7.06 -25.17
C MET A 141 5.30 -6.06 -24.10
N VAL A 142 4.91 -4.88 -24.56
CA VAL A 142 4.19 -3.86 -23.80
C VAL A 142 2.92 -3.52 -24.57
N MET A 143 1.78 -3.47 -23.89
CA MET A 143 0.52 -2.99 -24.46
C MET A 143 0.02 -1.81 -23.64
N VAL A 144 -0.27 -0.70 -24.31
CA VAL A 144 -1.05 0.41 -23.75
C VAL A 144 -2.48 0.31 -24.26
N LEU A 145 -3.46 0.44 -23.36
CA LEU A 145 -4.87 0.29 -23.66
C LEU A 145 -5.75 1.21 -22.81
N GLY A 146 -7.00 1.39 -23.21
CA GLY A 146 -7.97 2.22 -22.48
C GLY A 146 -8.47 3.40 -23.30
N ASP A 147 -8.91 4.46 -22.61
CA ASP A 147 -9.67 5.56 -23.21
C ASP A 147 -8.94 6.90 -23.07
N ILE A 148 -8.64 7.54 -24.21
CA ILE A 148 -8.03 8.87 -24.24
C ILE A 148 -8.80 9.79 -25.19
N THR A 149 -9.28 10.92 -24.65
CA THR A 149 -9.80 12.05 -25.43
C THR A 149 -8.94 13.26 -25.14
N THR A 150 -8.18 13.70 -26.13
CA THR A 150 -7.19 14.78 -26.01
C THR A 150 -7.03 15.49 -27.35
N LYS A 151 -6.61 16.76 -27.31
CA LYS A 151 -6.11 17.51 -28.47
C LYS A 151 -4.62 17.32 -28.71
N ALA A 152 -3.92 16.66 -27.79
CA ALA A 152 -2.49 16.40 -27.87
C ALA A 152 -2.15 15.44 -29.02
N GLU A 153 -1.03 15.68 -29.69
CA GLU A 153 -0.43 14.72 -30.61
C GLU A 153 0.58 13.87 -29.85
N VAL A 154 0.24 12.60 -29.64
CA VAL A 154 0.98 11.69 -28.75
C VAL A 154 1.47 10.47 -29.53
N ASP A 155 2.79 10.29 -29.55
CA ASP A 155 3.43 9.05 -30.02
C ASP A 155 3.56 8.06 -28.84
N TYR A 156 2.53 7.23 -28.67
CA TYR A 156 2.47 6.26 -27.58
C TYR A 156 3.63 5.26 -27.62
N GLU A 157 4.04 4.82 -28.83
CA GLU A 157 5.12 3.86 -28.97
C GLU A 157 6.43 4.47 -28.49
N LYS A 158 6.74 5.70 -28.92
CA LYS A 158 7.92 6.41 -28.45
C LYS A 158 7.94 6.58 -26.93
N ILE A 159 6.81 6.96 -26.32
CA ILE A 159 6.70 7.12 -24.86
C ILE A 159 6.98 5.81 -24.13
N VAL A 160 6.38 4.71 -24.58
CA VAL A 160 6.62 3.37 -24.01
C VAL A 160 8.11 3.03 -24.06
N ARG A 161 8.75 3.21 -25.22
CA ARG A 161 10.17 2.89 -25.41
C ARG A 161 11.07 3.77 -24.55
N ASP A 162 10.78 5.07 -24.47
CA ASP A 162 11.56 6.02 -23.68
C ASP A 162 11.48 5.72 -22.18
N ALA A 163 10.29 5.40 -21.66
CA ALA A 163 10.10 4.99 -20.27
C ALA A 163 10.89 3.69 -19.95
N CYS A 164 10.75 2.65 -20.78
CA CYS A 164 11.51 1.40 -20.63
C CYS A 164 13.03 1.66 -20.62
N ARG A 165 13.52 2.48 -21.55
CA ARG A 165 14.95 2.79 -21.68
C ARG A 165 15.47 3.57 -20.47
N ALA A 166 14.74 4.57 -19.99
CA ALA A 166 15.11 5.38 -18.83
C ALA A 166 15.19 4.56 -17.53
N ILE A 167 14.34 3.53 -17.39
CA ILE A 167 14.37 2.57 -16.27
C ILE A 167 15.62 1.67 -16.35
N GLY A 168 16.08 1.36 -17.56
CA GLY A 168 17.27 0.55 -17.81
C GLY A 168 16.98 -0.78 -18.53
N PHE A 169 15.80 -0.94 -19.13
CA PHE A 169 15.46 -2.07 -19.99
C PHE A 169 16.00 -1.88 -21.40
N VAL A 170 17.29 -2.21 -21.57
CA VAL A 170 18.05 -1.96 -22.81
C VAL A 170 18.50 -3.23 -23.55
N SER A 171 18.08 -4.41 -23.08
CA SER A 171 18.43 -5.69 -23.70
C SER A 171 17.54 -6.82 -23.16
N ASP A 172 17.42 -7.91 -23.92
CA ASP A 172 16.71 -9.11 -23.46
C ASP A 172 17.33 -9.68 -22.18
N ASP A 173 18.65 -9.57 -22.01
CA ASP A 173 19.39 -10.06 -20.84
C ASP A 173 18.90 -9.43 -19.54
N VAL A 174 18.46 -8.17 -19.55
CA VAL A 174 17.94 -7.48 -18.35
C VAL A 174 16.42 -7.63 -18.18
N GLY A 175 15.75 -8.32 -19.11
CA GLY A 175 14.33 -8.69 -19.00
C GLY A 175 13.39 -8.02 -20.01
N LEU A 176 13.85 -6.99 -20.72
CA LEU A 176 13.14 -6.33 -21.82
C LEU A 176 14.13 -5.44 -22.59
N ASP A 177 14.06 -5.46 -23.93
CA ASP A 177 14.78 -4.54 -24.80
C ASP A 177 13.82 -3.45 -25.33
N ALA A 178 13.97 -2.22 -24.85
CA ALA A 178 13.11 -1.09 -25.23
C ALA A 178 13.08 -0.81 -26.74
N ASP A 179 14.14 -1.15 -27.49
CA ASP A 179 14.26 -0.85 -28.91
C ASP A 179 13.75 -2.00 -29.79
N LYS A 180 13.60 -3.21 -29.23
CA LYS A 180 13.16 -4.42 -29.97
C LYS A 180 11.82 -4.97 -29.53
N CYS A 181 11.32 -4.59 -28.36
CA CYS A 181 10.06 -5.11 -27.85
C CYS A 181 8.87 -4.72 -28.73
N LYS A 182 7.85 -5.58 -28.74
CA LYS A 182 6.57 -5.28 -29.37
C LYS A 182 5.83 -4.26 -28.52
N VAL A 183 5.43 -3.15 -29.13
CA VAL A 183 4.54 -2.18 -28.51
C VAL A 183 3.18 -2.29 -29.20
N LEU A 184 2.15 -2.64 -28.43
CA LEU A 184 0.78 -2.75 -28.89
C LEU A 184 0.01 -1.53 -28.37
N VAL A 185 -0.66 -0.80 -29.26
CA VAL A 185 -1.46 0.37 -28.89
C VAL A 185 -2.91 0.04 -29.17
N ASN A 186 -3.71 -0.05 -28.11
CA ASN A 186 -5.15 -0.32 -28.16
C ASN A 186 -5.92 0.76 -27.37
N ILE A 187 -5.71 2.01 -27.78
CA ILE A 187 -6.32 3.19 -27.17
C ILE A 187 -7.51 3.64 -28.02
N GLU A 188 -8.67 3.80 -27.38
CA GLU A 188 -9.89 4.32 -27.99
C GLU A 188 -10.22 5.72 -27.47
N GLN A 189 -11.16 6.40 -28.11
CA GLN A 189 -11.72 7.64 -27.56
C GLN A 189 -12.74 7.30 -26.47
N ARG A 190 -12.75 8.09 -25.40
CA ARG A 190 -13.73 7.93 -24.31
C ARG A 190 -15.16 8.01 -24.84
N PHE A 191 -16.00 7.11 -24.34
CA PHE A 191 -17.41 7.03 -24.72
C PHE A 191 -18.17 8.37 -24.49
N PRO A 192 -19.00 8.83 -25.44
CA PRO A 192 -19.71 10.11 -25.34
C PRO A 192 -20.60 10.25 -24.10
N ASP A 193 -21.26 9.18 -23.65
CA ASP A 193 -22.19 9.20 -22.51
C ASP A 193 -21.49 9.56 -21.20
N ILE A 194 -20.27 9.06 -20.98
CA ILE A 194 -19.44 9.41 -19.81
C ILE A 194 -19.02 10.88 -19.88
N THR A 195 -18.66 11.35 -21.07
CA THR A 195 -18.27 12.75 -21.29
C THR A 195 -19.43 13.71 -21.00
N GLN A 196 -20.66 13.33 -21.37
CA GLN A 196 -21.86 14.10 -21.09
C GLN A 196 -22.22 14.11 -19.61
N CYS A 197 -22.22 12.96 -18.92
CA CYS A 197 -22.67 12.92 -17.52
C CYS A 197 -21.69 13.62 -16.56
N VAL A 198 -20.38 13.45 -16.77
CA VAL A 198 -19.33 14.02 -15.91
C VAL A 198 -19.20 15.53 -16.13
N GLY A 199 -18.96 15.96 -17.37
CA GLY A 199 -18.59 17.35 -17.70
C GLY A 199 -19.55 18.09 -18.63
N GLY A 200 -20.65 17.46 -19.07
CA GLY A 200 -21.59 18.05 -20.03
C GLY A 200 -20.95 18.40 -21.36
N HIS A 201 -20.06 17.55 -21.91
CA HIS A 201 -19.24 17.90 -23.08
C HIS A 201 -18.42 19.18 -22.89
N PHE A 202 -17.75 19.31 -21.74
CA PHE A 202 -16.90 20.47 -21.41
C PHE A 202 -17.68 21.80 -21.27
N THR A 203 -18.98 21.75 -20.94
CA THR A 203 -19.83 22.94 -20.76
C THR A 203 -20.17 23.27 -19.31
N LYS A 204 -20.01 22.31 -18.38
CA LYS A 204 -20.27 22.53 -16.95
C LYS A 204 -19.23 23.48 -16.35
N ARG A 205 -19.66 24.30 -15.39
CA ARG A 205 -18.73 25.10 -14.57
C ARG A 205 -17.91 24.19 -13.64
N PRO A 206 -16.70 24.58 -13.21
CA PRO A 206 -15.87 23.76 -12.33
C PRO A 206 -16.61 23.20 -11.12
N GLU A 207 -17.38 24.03 -10.42
CA GLU A 207 -18.14 23.66 -9.24
C GLU A 207 -19.28 22.65 -9.49
N GLU A 208 -19.66 22.44 -10.76
CA GLU A 208 -20.74 21.55 -11.20
C GLU A 208 -20.22 20.24 -11.83
N ILE A 209 -18.92 20.13 -12.08
CA ILE A 209 -18.31 18.93 -12.65
C ILE A 209 -18.43 17.79 -11.65
N GLY A 210 -19.07 16.71 -12.10
CA GLY A 210 -19.31 15.54 -11.28
C GLY A 210 -18.11 14.62 -11.20
N ALA A 211 -18.13 13.69 -10.25
CA ALA A 211 -17.09 12.67 -10.14
C ALA A 211 -17.02 11.81 -11.41
N GLY A 212 -15.80 11.48 -11.86
CA GLY A 212 -15.58 10.66 -13.05
C GLY A 212 -16.05 9.21 -12.92
N ASP A 213 -16.24 8.73 -11.68
CA ASP A 213 -16.74 7.40 -11.33
C ASP A 213 -17.29 7.41 -9.89
N GLN A 214 -17.96 6.34 -9.46
CA GLN A 214 -18.21 6.05 -8.06
C GLN A 214 -16.95 5.47 -7.38
N GLY A 215 -16.90 5.56 -6.05
CA GLY A 215 -15.82 4.94 -5.28
C GLY A 215 -15.64 5.60 -3.93
N HIS A 216 -14.71 5.10 -3.14
CA HIS A 216 -14.26 5.74 -1.90
C HIS A 216 -12.75 5.73 -1.82
N VAL A 217 -12.18 6.73 -1.18
CA VAL A 217 -10.73 6.95 -1.06
C VAL A 217 -10.35 7.21 0.39
N PHE A 218 -9.08 6.96 0.74
CA PHE A 218 -8.57 7.15 2.10
C PHE A 218 -7.29 7.97 2.13
N GLY A 219 -7.24 8.89 3.08
CA GLY A 219 -6.11 9.71 3.46
C GLY A 219 -5.58 9.24 4.80
N TYR A 220 -4.28 9.13 4.95
CA TYR A 220 -3.67 8.74 6.22
C TYR A 220 -2.44 9.60 6.53
N ALA A 221 -2.26 9.91 7.81
CA ALA A 221 -1.07 10.54 8.33
C ALA A 221 -0.80 10.11 9.77
N THR A 222 0.48 10.13 10.15
CA THR A 222 0.98 9.76 11.48
C THR A 222 2.22 10.57 11.79
N ASP A 223 2.46 10.91 13.05
CA ASP A 223 3.63 11.70 13.48
C ASP A 223 4.92 10.87 13.68
N GLU A 224 4.93 9.59 13.32
CA GLU A 224 6.10 8.71 13.55
C GLU A 224 7.31 9.03 12.65
N THR A 225 7.11 9.78 11.56
CA THR A 225 8.20 10.29 10.68
C THR A 225 7.98 11.76 10.32
N PRO A 226 9.05 12.51 9.97
CA PRO A 226 8.94 13.92 9.54
C PRO A 226 8.01 14.15 8.34
N GLU A 227 7.95 13.19 7.41
CA GLU A 227 7.07 13.24 6.23
C GLU A 227 5.61 12.82 6.51
N TYR A 228 5.27 12.60 7.78
CA TYR A 228 3.96 12.17 8.27
C TYR A 228 3.47 10.84 7.67
N MET A 229 4.38 9.89 7.52
CA MET A 229 4.14 8.56 6.93
C MET A 229 4.56 7.43 7.89
N PRO A 230 4.03 6.21 7.72
CA PRO A 230 4.49 5.06 8.48
C PRO A 230 5.95 4.71 8.19
N LEU A 231 6.77 4.53 9.22
CA LEU A 231 8.19 4.22 9.11
C LEU A 231 8.43 2.92 8.34
N SER A 232 7.63 1.87 8.55
CA SER A 232 7.77 0.62 7.79
C SER A 232 7.67 0.84 6.28
N HIS A 233 6.72 1.67 5.85
CA HIS A 233 6.52 2.02 4.44
C HIS A 233 7.65 2.92 3.93
N VAL A 234 8.01 3.97 4.69
CA VAL A 234 9.09 4.89 4.33
C VAL A 234 10.41 4.16 4.14
N LEU A 235 10.78 3.25 5.05
CA LEU A 235 12.03 2.51 4.96
C LEU A 235 12.03 1.53 3.78
N ALA A 236 10.96 0.77 3.56
CA ALA A 236 10.88 -0.12 2.39
C ALA A 236 11.03 0.70 1.09
N THR A 237 10.28 1.79 0.95
CA THR A 237 10.34 2.66 -0.22
C THR A 237 11.72 3.28 -0.43
N LYS A 238 12.36 3.79 0.63
CA LYS A 238 13.71 4.38 0.54
C LYS A 238 14.78 3.34 0.22
N LEU A 239 14.66 2.10 0.70
CA LEU A 239 15.56 1.01 0.30
C LEU A 239 15.45 0.72 -1.20
N GLY A 240 14.21 0.70 -1.73
CA GLY A 240 13.99 0.51 -3.16
C GLY A 240 14.54 1.63 -4.02
N ALA A 241 14.33 2.90 -3.61
CA ALA A 241 14.91 4.05 -4.27
C ALA A 241 16.45 4.03 -4.23
N ARG A 242 17.04 3.66 -3.08
CA ARG A 242 18.49 3.55 -2.92
C ARG A 242 19.10 2.45 -3.79
N LEU A 243 18.43 1.31 -3.96
CA LEU A 243 18.85 0.26 -4.91
C LEU A 243 18.96 0.79 -6.34
N THR A 244 17.97 1.55 -6.78
CA THR A 244 18.01 2.22 -8.09
C THR A 244 19.14 3.23 -8.18
N GLU A 245 19.36 4.01 -7.14
CA GLU A 245 20.43 5.01 -7.09
C GLU A 245 21.82 4.35 -7.26
N VAL A 246 22.13 3.33 -6.47
CA VAL A 246 23.43 2.65 -6.52
C VAL A 246 23.66 1.89 -7.82
N ARG A 247 22.57 1.46 -8.49
CA ARG A 247 22.63 0.93 -9.87
C ARG A 247 22.99 2.04 -10.85
N LYS A 248 22.22 3.13 -10.88
CA LYS A 248 22.34 4.20 -11.88
C LYS A 248 23.65 4.99 -11.74
N ASN A 249 24.18 5.12 -10.53
CA ASN A 249 25.45 5.81 -10.28
C ASN A 249 26.69 4.89 -10.39
N GLY A 250 26.50 3.58 -10.61
CA GLY A 250 27.57 2.60 -10.77
C GLY A 250 28.25 2.12 -9.50
N THR A 251 27.73 2.45 -8.30
CA THR A 251 28.26 1.93 -7.02
C THR A 251 28.09 0.41 -6.92
N CYS A 252 26.92 -0.10 -7.30
CA CYS A 252 26.63 -1.52 -7.40
C CYS A 252 26.25 -1.84 -8.85
N PRO A 253 27.23 -1.92 -9.78
CA PRO A 253 26.96 -2.01 -11.22
C PRO A 253 26.32 -3.34 -11.63
N TRP A 254 26.41 -4.35 -10.77
CA TRP A 254 25.79 -5.66 -10.96
C TRP A 254 24.27 -5.65 -10.75
N VAL A 255 23.72 -4.60 -10.13
CA VAL A 255 22.27 -4.47 -9.88
C VAL A 255 21.54 -4.23 -11.20
N ARG A 256 20.47 -5.00 -11.44
CA ARG A 256 19.56 -4.81 -12.58
C ARG A 256 18.24 -4.14 -12.14
N PRO A 257 17.37 -3.70 -13.07
CA PRO A 257 16.25 -2.81 -12.72
C PRO A 257 15.20 -3.37 -11.75
N ASP A 258 14.89 -4.67 -11.81
CA ASP A 258 13.82 -5.26 -10.98
C ASP A 258 14.32 -5.53 -9.55
N GLY A 259 13.56 -5.08 -8.56
CA GLY A 259 13.91 -5.22 -7.15
C GLY A 259 12.71 -5.04 -6.23
N LYS A 260 12.75 -5.73 -5.09
CA LYS A 260 11.71 -5.74 -4.06
C LYS A 260 12.35 -5.57 -2.70
N THR A 261 11.67 -4.83 -1.83
CA THR A 261 12.12 -4.58 -0.46
C THR A 261 10.96 -4.74 0.50
N GLN A 262 11.23 -5.22 1.71
CA GLN A 262 10.22 -5.36 2.74
C GLN A 262 10.84 -5.09 4.11
N VAL A 263 10.15 -4.31 4.94
CA VAL A 263 10.62 -3.92 6.27
C VAL A 263 9.55 -4.25 7.29
N THR A 264 9.92 -5.07 8.26
CA THR A 264 9.13 -5.33 9.46
C THR A 264 9.67 -4.47 10.59
N VAL A 265 8.84 -3.58 11.12
CA VAL A 265 9.17 -2.70 12.24
C VAL A 265 8.43 -3.19 13.49
N GLU A 266 9.13 -3.16 14.60
CA GLU A 266 8.57 -3.38 15.92
C GLU A 266 8.06 -2.04 16.47
N TYR A 267 6.79 -2.02 16.88
CA TYR A 267 6.08 -0.84 17.33
C TYR A 267 5.57 -1.00 18.76
N TYR A 268 5.49 0.10 19.49
CA TYR A 268 4.60 0.22 20.65
C TYR A 268 3.47 1.21 20.35
N LYS A 269 2.31 1.01 21.01
CA LYS A 269 1.14 1.89 20.87
C LYS A 269 1.04 2.84 22.06
N GLU A 270 1.20 4.14 21.81
CA GLU A 270 1.07 5.19 22.82
C GLU A 270 -0.29 5.89 22.70
N ASN A 271 -1.29 5.47 23.48
CA ASN A 271 -2.62 6.09 23.47
C ASN A 271 -3.21 6.27 22.05
N GLY A 272 -3.00 5.29 21.17
CA GLY A 272 -3.43 5.37 19.76
C GLY A 272 -2.31 5.71 18.77
N ALA A 273 -1.27 6.43 19.19
CA ALA A 273 -0.15 6.79 18.33
C ALA A 273 0.81 5.60 18.14
N MET A 274 1.44 5.52 16.97
CA MET A 274 2.43 4.49 16.64
C MET A 274 3.82 5.03 16.95
N VAL A 275 4.59 4.26 17.69
CA VAL A 275 5.97 4.65 18.00
C VAL A 275 6.91 3.51 17.61
N PRO A 276 7.73 3.70 16.57
CA PRO A 276 8.71 2.71 16.14
C PRO A 276 9.79 2.50 17.20
N VAL A 277 10.04 1.24 17.55
CA VAL A 277 11.08 0.84 18.49
C VAL A 277 12.36 0.47 17.75
N ARG A 278 12.26 -0.45 16.79
CA ARG A 278 13.38 -0.97 15.99
C ARG A 278 12.92 -1.65 14.70
N VAL A 279 13.83 -1.83 13.76
CA VAL A 279 13.62 -2.71 12.60
C VAL A 279 13.86 -4.14 13.03
N HIS A 280 12.82 -4.95 12.96
CA HIS A 280 12.88 -6.37 13.26
C HIS A 280 13.49 -7.16 12.11
N THR A 281 12.99 -6.96 10.90
CA THR A 281 13.45 -7.66 9.70
C THR A 281 13.57 -6.70 8.53
N ALA A 282 14.67 -6.78 7.79
CA ALA A 282 14.82 -6.15 6.49
C ALA A 282 15.06 -7.24 5.42
N LEU A 283 14.24 -7.23 4.37
CA LEU A 283 14.34 -8.12 3.22
C LEU A 283 14.59 -7.31 1.96
N ILE A 284 15.55 -7.77 1.15
CA ILE A 284 15.83 -7.25 -0.18
C ILE A 284 15.98 -8.44 -1.13
N SER A 285 15.23 -8.42 -2.21
CA SER A 285 15.43 -9.29 -3.37
C SER A 285 15.66 -8.40 -4.58
N THR A 286 16.89 -8.35 -5.08
CA THR A 286 17.27 -7.50 -6.21
C THR A 286 17.77 -8.33 -7.38
N GLN A 287 17.32 -7.98 -8.58
CA GLN A 287 17.81 -8.59 -9.82
C GLN A 287 19.29 -8.23 -9.97
N HIS A 288 20.08 -9.18 -10.47
CA HIS A 288 21.52 -9.00 -10.61
C HIS A 288 22.06 -9.64 -11.91
N ASP A 289 23.28 -9.26 -12.30
CA ASP A 289 23.99 -9.93 -13.38
C ASP A 289 24.52 -11.32 -12.97
N GLU A 290 25.13 -12.04 -13.91
CA GLU A 290 25.61 -13.40 -13.66
C GLU A 290 26.94 -13.48 -12.93
N THR A 291 27.62 -12.34 -12.73
CA THR A 291 29.02 -12.27 -12.31
C THR A 291 29.20 -12.13 -10.81
N VAL A 292 28.28 -11.44 -10.14
CA VAL A 292 28.34 -11.19 -8.69
C VAL A 292 27.96 -12.43 -7.87
N THR A 293 28.68 -12.68 -6.78
CA THR A 293 28.39 -13.78 -5.85
C THR A 293 27.36 -13.36 -4.79
N ASN A 294 26.66 -14.34 -4.19
CA ASN A 294 25.68 -14.04 -3.12
C ASN A 294 26.32 -13.36 -1.90
N ASP A 295 27.58 -13.66 -1.60
CA ASP A 295 28.29 -13.05 -0.48
C ASP A 295 28.59 -11.57 -0.74
N GLU A 296 29.00 -11.23 -1.97
CA GLU A 296 29.18 -9.84 -2.42
C GLU A 296 27.85 -9.09 -2.46
N ILE A 297 26.78 -9.69 -3.00
CA ILE A 297 25.42 -9.13 -2.95
C ILE A 297 25.04 -8.79 -1.50
N ALA A 298 25.20 -9.74 -0.58
CA ALA A 298 24.81 -9.54 0.81
C ALA A 298 25.65 -8.44 1.50
N ALA A 299 26.95 -8.36 1.21
CA ALA A 299 27.83 -7.33 1.75
C ALA A 299 27.46 -5.95 1.22
N ASP A 300 27.33 -5.80 -0.10
CA ASP A 300 27.01 -4.54 -0.77
C ASP A 300 25.61 -4.03 -0.39
N LEU A 301 24.61 -4.92 -0.30
CA LEU A 301 23.26 -4.53 0.13
C LEU A 301 23.26 -4.00 1.57
N LYS A 302 24.07 -4.59 2.47
CA LYS A 302 24.19 -4.06 3.84
C LYS A 302 24.87 -2.69 3.84
N GLU A 303 26.00 -2.57 3.16
CA GLU A 303 26.85 -1.37 3.23
C GLU A 303 26.29 -0.19 2.43
N HIS A 304 25.85 -0.44 1.20
CA HIS A 304 25.52 0.62 0.25
C HIS A 304 24.02 0.91 0.14
N VAL A 305 23.16 0.04 0.70
CA VAL A 305 21.70 0.18 0.63
C VAL A 305 21.06 0.30 2.01
N ILE A 306 21.30 -0.65 2.91
CA ILE A 306 20.63 -0.70 4.22
C ILE A 306 21.16 0.36 5.17
N LYS A 307 22.48 0.38 5.43
CA LYS A 307 23.09 1.33 6.37
C LYS A 307 22.82 2.81 6.02
N PRO A 308 22.87 3.23 4.74
CA PRO A 308 22.58 4.63 4.39
C PRO A 308 21.11 5.03 4.57
N VAL A 309 20.18 4.05 4.58
CA VAL A 309 18.74 4.31 4.60
C VAL A 309 18.12 4.14 5.98
N ILE A 310 18.45 3.06 6.69
CA ILE A 310 17.86 2.77 7.99
C ILE A 310 18.66 3.49 9.08
N PRO A 311 18.05 4.43 9.84
CA PRO A 311 18.75 5.08 10.94
C PRO A 311 19.31 4.08 11.94
N GLU A 312 20.57 4.27 12.35
CA GLU A 312 21.31 3.35 13.23
C GLU A 312 20.56 3.01 14.52
N LYS A 313 19.82 3.98 15.09
CA LYS A 313 18.99 3.77 16.29
C LYS A 313 17.92 2.69 16.15
N TYR A 314 17.55 2.29 14.93
CA TYR A 314 16.58 1.24 14.68
C TYR A 314 17.22 -0.10 14.30
N LEU A 315 18.55 -0.17 14.16
CA LEU A 315 19.28 -1.40 13.86
C LEU A 315 19.99 -1.91 15.11
N ASP A 316 19.90 -3.21 15.35
CA ASP A 316 20.63 -3.86 16.44
C ASP A 316 21.10 -5.26 16.04
N GLU A 317 21.81 -5.93 16.95
CA GLU A 317 22.35 -7.28 16.78
C GLU A 317 21.27 -8.35 16.52
N LYS A 318 20.00 -8.04 16.81
CA LYS A 318 18.86 -8.93 16.61
C LYS A 318 18.10 -8.65 15.31
N THR A 319 18.47 -7.62 14.54
CA THR A 319 17.83 -7.34 13.27
C THR A 319 18.11 -8.47 12.28
N ILE A 320 17.03 -9.03 11.71
CA ILE A 320 17.11 -10.13 10.76
C ILE A 320 17.25 -9.56 9.36
N PHE A 321 18.22 -10.08 8.59
CA PHE A 321 18.45 -9.68 7.21
C PHE A 321 18.22 -10.85 6.25
N HIS A 322 17.29 -10.68 5.32
CA HIS A 322 17.08 -11.61 4.20
C HIS A 322 17.52 -10.94 2.89
N LEU A 323 18.73 -11.26 2.43
CA LEU A 323 19.36 -10.62 1.28
C LEU A 323 19.48 -11.62 0.14
N ASN A 324 18.72 -11.40 -0.94
CA ASN A 324 18.47 -12.35 -2.03
C ASN A 324 18.19 -13.78 -1.52
N PRO A 325 17.16 -13.98 -0.68
CA PRO A 325 16.89 -15.27 -0.05
C PRO A 325 16.59 -16.42 -1.04
N SER A 326 16.22 -16.11 -2.29
CA SER A 326 16.08 -17.10 -3.36
C SER A 326 17.41 -17.63 -3.92
N GLY A 327 18.53 -17.05 -3.49
CA GLY A 327 19.84 -17.28 -4.09
C GLY A 327 19.97 -16.46 -5.37
N ARG A 328 19.60 -17.04 -6.53
CA ARG A 328 19.81 -16.43 -7.85
C ARG A 328 18.55 -15.70 -8.33
N PHE A 329 18.71 -14.45 -8.77
CA PHE A 329 17.66 -13.65 -9.40
C PHE A 329 18.22 -12.85 -10.60
N VAL A 330 18.58 -13.57 -11.67
CA VAL A 330 19.14 -12.96 -12.90
C VAL A 330 18.05 -12.55 -13.90
N ILE A 331 17.06 -13.42 -14.07
CA ILE A 331 15.87 -13.17 -14.89
C ILE A 331 14.91 -12.31 -14.06
N GLY A 332 14.54 -11.14 -14.58
CA GLY A 332 13.63 -10.20 -13.92
C GLY A 332 12.81 -9.40 -14.93
N GLY A 333 12.09 -8.39 -14.44
CA GLY A 333 11.25 -7.54 -15.28
C GLY A 333 10.15 -8.33 -16.00
N PRO A 334 9.66 -7.84 -17.16
CA PRO A 334 8.59 -8.49 -17.92
C PRO A 334 8.89 -9.93 -18.36
N HIS A 335 10.17 -10.27 -18.54
CA HIS A 335 10.58 -11.65 -18.84
C HIS A 335 10.24 -12.60 -17.68
N GLY A 336 10.55 -12.20 -16.45
CA GLY A 336 10.30 -12.99 -15.24
C GLY A 336 8.81 -13.06 -14.86
N ASP A 337 8.08 -11.96 -14.98
CA ASP A 337 6.69 -11.86 -14.47
C ASP A 337 5.84 -10.93 -15.36
N ALA A 338 4.52 -11.10 -15.35
CA ALA A 338 3.62 -10.16 -16.01
C ALA A 338 3.48 -8.87 -15.18
N GLY A 339 3.27 -7.74 -15.83
CA GLY A 339 3.00 -6.46 -15.18
C GLY A 339 1.70 -5.85 -15.65
N LEU A 340 0.97 -5.19 -14.74
CA LEU A 340 -0.21 -4.41 -15.05
C LEU A 340 -0.28 -3.13 -14.19
N THR A 341 -0.77 -2.04 -14.79
CA THR A 341 -1.06 -0.78 -14.09
C THR A 341 -1.98 -1.02 -12.89
N GLY A 342 -1.72 -0.34 -11.78
CA GLY A 342 -2.60 -0.39 -10.61
C GLY A 342 -2.51 -1.67 -9.77
N ARG A 343 -1.46 -2.49 -9.95
CA ARG A 343 -1.23 -3.71 -9.14
C ARG A 343 -0.33 -3.48 -7.92
N LYS A 344 0.02 -2.22 -7.64
CA LYS A 344 0.88 -1.80 -6.52
C LYS A 344 0.24 -0.73 -5.63
N ILE A 345 -1.09 -0.67 -5.59
CA ILE A 345 -1.87 0.35 -4.85
C ILE A 345 -1.52 0.51 -3.35
N ILE A 346 -1.10 -0.57 -2.66
CA ILE A 346 -0.66 -0.47 -1.26
C ILE A 346 0.77 0.08 -1.14
N VAL A 347 1.64 -0.24 -2.11
CA VAL A 347 2.98 0.35 -2.25
C VAL A 347 2.88 1.82 -2.68
N ASP A 348 1.86 2.19 -3.45
CA ASP A 348 1.64 3.57 -3.87
C ASP A 348 1.16 4.48 -2.74
N THR A 349 0.60 3.88 -1.68
CA THR A 349 -0.05 4.59 -0.58
C THR A 349 0.69 4.43 0.75
N TYR A 350 0.19 3.61 1.66
CA TYR A 350 0.57 3.62 3.06
C TYR A 350 1.17 2.29 3.54
N GLY A 351 1.50 1.37 2.64
CA GLY A 351 2.17 0.12 2.99
C GLY A 351 1.38 -0.79 3.93
N GLY A 352 0.05 -0.72 3.89
CA GLY A 352 -0.87 -1.49 4.72
C GLY A 352 -1.45 -0.71 5.91
N TRP A 353 -0.90 0.47 6.22
CA TRP A 353 -1.46 1.37 7.22
C TRP A 353 -2.66 2.17 6.69
N GLY A 354 -3.43 2.77 7.59
CA GLY A 354 -4.65 3.48 7.23
C GLY A 354 -5.67 2.52 6.61
N ALA A 355 -6.09 2.81 5.38
CA ALA A 355 -6.92 1.95 4.54
C ALA A 355 -6.72 2.29 3.06
N HIS A 356 -7.32 1.50 2.16
CA HIS A 356 -7.29 1.74 0.73
C HIS A 356 -8.69 1.61 0.11
N GLY A 357 -8.98 2.47 -0.87
CA GLY A 357 -10.28 2.55 -1.53
C GLY A 357 -10.53 1.52 -2.62
N GLY A 358 -9.44 1.03 -3.22
CA GLY A 358 -9.42 0.05 -4.31
C GLY A 358 -9.01 0.67 -5.64
N GLY A 359 -9.26 1.96 -5.85
CA GLY A 359 -8.89 2.67 -7.07
C GLY A 359 -7.38 2.87 -7.24
N ALA A 360 -6.85 2.48 -8.39
CA ALA A 360 -5.47 2.80 -8.81
C ALA A 360 -5.31 4.27 -9.21
N PHE A 361 -4.07 4.76 -9.27
CA PHE A 361 -3.77 6.16 -9.60
C PHE A 361 -3.26 6.35 -11.03
N SER A 362 -2.23 5.60 -11.41
CA SER A 362 -1.47 5.80 -12.64
C SER A 362 -2.34 5.73 -13.90
N GLY A 363 -2.06 6.60 -14.88
CA GLY A 363 -2.79 6.68 -16.14
C GLY A 363 -4.15 7.37 -16.07
N LYS A 364 -4.53 7.94 -14.93
CA LYS A 364 -5.81 8.63 -14.74
C LYS A 364 -5.63 10.14 -14.65
N ASP A 365 -6.37 10.88 -15.47
CA ASP A 365 -6.50 12.34 -15.33
C ASP A 365 -7.24 12.72 -14.04
N PRO A 366 -7.10 13.96 -13.53
CA PRO A 366 -7.56 14.33 -12.19
C PRO A 366 -9.08 14.40 -12.02
N THR A 367 -9.87 14.28 -13.11
CA THR A 367 -11.33 14.10 -12.99
C THR A 367 -11.70 12.75 -12.38
N LYS A 368 -10.77 11.77 -12.36
CA LYS A 368 -10.93 10.49 -11.66
C LYS A 368 -10.65 10.68 -10.18
N VAL A 369 -11.71 10.60 -9.38
CA VAL A 369 -11.66 10.79 -7.93
C VAL A 369 -10.81 9.75 -7.20
N ASP A 370 -10.53 8.60 -7.82
CA ASP A 370 -9.53 7.64 -7.32
C ASP A 370 -8.18 8.31 -7.04
N ARG A 371 -7.74 9.22 -7.92
CA ARG A 371 -6.48 9.93 -7.81
C ARG A 371 -6.65 11.26 -7.06
N SER A 372 -7.48 12.16 -7.58
CA SER A 372 -7.63 13.51 -7.01
C SER A 372 -8.23 13.49 -5.61
N GLY A 373 -9.22 12.62 -5.38
CA GLY A 373 -9.81 12.38 -4.07
C GLY A 373 -8.77 11.86 -3.09
N ALA A 374 -8.04 10.79 -3.45
CA ALA A 374 -6.98 10.22 -2.60
C ALA A 374 -5.89 11.24 -2.23
N TYR A 375 -5.47 12.06 -3.19
CA TYR A 375 -4.51 13.15 -2.95
C TYR A 375 -5.07 14.20 -2.00
N MET A 376 -6.33 14.61 -2.17
CA MET A 376 -6.97 15.60 -1.30
C MET A 376 -7.13 15.07 0.13
N VAL A 377 -7.55 13.81 0.32
CA VAL A 377 -7.66 13.23 1.67
C VAL A 377 -6.30 12.99 2.31
N ARG A 378 -5.23 12.72 1.55
CA ARG A 378 -3.85 12.76 2.05
C ARG A 378 -3.50 14.15 2.58
N GLN A 379 -3.79 15.21 1.82
CA GLN A 379 -3.54 16.58 2.26
C GLN A 379 -4.32 16.91 3.55
N ALA A 380 -5.59 16.47 3.63
CA ALA A 380 -6.42 16.64 4.83
C ALA A 380 -5.81 15.94 6.04
N ALA A 381 -5.56 14.63 5.96
CA ALA A 381 -4.97 13.86 7.05
C ALA A 381 -3.61 14.42 7.49
N LYS A 382 -2.73 14.75 6.53
CA LYS A 382 -1.41 15.34 6.81
C LYS A 382 -1.56 16.69 7.51
N SER A 383 -2.48 17.54 7.05
CA SER A 383 -2.72 18.85 7.66
C SER A 383 -3.24 18.74 9.08
N LEU A 384 -4.12 17.78 9.37
CA LEU A 384 -4.62 17.53 10.73
C LEU A 384 -3.50 17.16 11.70
N VAL A 385 -2.62 16.24 11.30
CA VAL A 385 -1.48 15.82 12.14
C VAL A 385 -0.44 16.94 12.26
N ALA A 386 -0.10 17.61 11.16
CA ALA A 386 0.89 18.68 11.15
C ALA A 386 0.47 19.93 11.94
N ASN A 387 -0.82 20.27 11.96
CA ASN A 387 -1.36 21.35 12.80
C ASN A 387 -1.52 20.92 14.28
N GLY A 388 -1.20 19.66 14.60
CA GLY A 388 -1.18 19.13 15.95
C GLY A 388 -2.56 18.84 16.53
N LEU A 389 -3.60 18.66 15.70
CA LEU A 389 -4.95 18.26 16.15
C LEU A 389 -4.98 16.80 16.60
N ALA A 390 -4.16 15.95 15.98
CA ALA A 390 -4.04 14.53 16.28
C ALA A 390 -2.59 14.08 16.04
N ARG A 391 -2.23 12.91 16.58
CA ARG A 391 -0.94 12.26 16.26
C ARG A 391 -1.06 11.27 15.11
N ARG A 392 -2.27 10.77 14.87
CA ARG A 392 -2.61 9.82 13.83
C ARG A 392 -4.01 10.11 13.32
N CYS A 393 -4.21 10.07 12.01
CA CYS A 393 -5.51 10.39 11.42
C CYS A 393 -5.75 9.57 10.16
N ILE A 394 -6.97 9.08 10.01
CA ILE A 394 -7.52 8.59 8.75
C ILE A 394 -8.70 9.46 8.32
N VAL A 395 -8.80 9.73 7.03
CA VAL A 395 -9.91 10.47 6.40
C VAL A 395 -10.45 9.62 5.26
N GLN A 396 -11.76 9.43 5.18
CA GLN A 396 -12.42 8.77 4.04
C GLN A 396 -13.34 9.76 3.33
N VAL A 397 -13.38 9.69 2.01
CA VAL A 397 -14.38 10.38 1.18
C VAL A 397 -14.94 9.40 0.16
N SER A 398 -16.24 9.49 -0.17
CA SER A 398 -16.87 8.68 -1.22
C SER A 398 -17.67 9.51 -2.22
N TYR A 399 -17.83 8.98 -3.43
CA TYR A 399 -18.49 9.64 -4.55
C TYR A 399 -19.44 8.69 -5.27
N ALA A 400 -20.45 9.26 -5.93
CA ALA A 400 -21.17 8.63 -7.02
C ALA A 400 -20.83 9.36 -8.32
N ILE A 401 -20.81 8.61 -9.43
CA ILE A 401 -20.54 9.15 -10.75
C ILE A 401 -21.47 10.34 -11.07
N ALA A 402 -20.90 11.35 -11.70
CA ALA A 402 -21.57 12.59 -12.13
C ALA A 402 -22.13 13.49 -11.01
N LEU A 403 -21.96 13.16 -9.72
CA LEU A 403 -22.25 14.06 -8.61
C LEU A 403 -20.98 14.84 -8.20
N PRO A 404 -21.06 16.17 -8.04
CA PRO A 404 -19.91 16.97 -7.60
C PRO A 404 -19.63 16.79 -6.11
N GLU A 405 -20.68 16.77 -5.28
CA GLU A 405 -20.53 16.65 -3.82
C GLU A 405 -20.23 15.20 -3.41
N PRO A 406 -19.40 14.98 -2.38
CA PRO A 406 -19.17 13.65 -1.84
C PRO A 406 -20.43 13.09 -1.18
N LEU A 407 -20.61 11.76 -1.26
CA LEU A 407 -21.71 11.06 -0.59
C LEU A 407 -21.46 10.90 0.91
N SER A 408 -20.19 10.77 1.30
CA SER A 408 -19.79 10.69 2.70
C SER A 408 -18.39 11.25 2.91
N VAL A 409 -18.16 11.78 4.12
CA VAL A 409 -16.85 12.13 4.65
C VAL A 409 -16.76 11.55 6.06
N PHE A 410 -15.63 10.92 6.40
CA PHE A 410 -15.36 10.32 7.71
C PHE A 410 -13.96 10.65 8.18
N VAL A 411 -13.80 10.86 9.49
CA VAL A 411 -12.53 11.12 10.17
C VAL A 411 -12.44 10.24 11.41
N ASP A 412 -11.29 9.61 11.63
CA ASP A 412 -10.94 8.91 12.88
C ASP A 412 -9.48 9.22 13.26
N THR A 413 -9.27 9.66 14.50
CA THR A 413 -7.94 10.00 15.02
C THR A 413 -7.29 8.90 15.84
N TYR A 414 -7.90 7.71 15.87
CA TYR A 414 -7.48 6.54 16.64
C TYR A 414 -7.35 6.82 18.14
N GLY A 415 -8.15 7.77 18.65
CA GLY A 415 -8.08 8.24 20.03
C GLY A 415 -6.93 9.22 20.32
N THR A 416 -6.21 9.69 19.30
CA THR A 416 -5.10 10.66 19.44
C THR A 416 -5.52 12.12 19.26
N GLY A 417 -6.78 12.35 18.87
CA GLY A 417 -7.35 13.69 18.69
C GLY A 417 -7.39 14.48 19.99
N LYS A 418 -7.03 15.76 19.92
CA LYS A 418 -7.13 16.71 21.04
C LYS A 418 -8.52 17.31 21.21
N ILE A 419 -9.36 17.16 20.19
CA ILE A 419 -10.79 17.51 20.17
C ILE A 419 -11.56 16.33 19.56
N PRO A 420 -12.89 16.24 19.76
CA PRO A 420 -13.68 15.12 19.23
C PRO A 420 -13.60 15.02 17.70
N ASP A 421 -13.54 13.78 17.18
CA ASP A 421 -13.45 13.52 15.73
C ASP A 421 -14.59 14.16 14.93
N LYS A 422 -15.77 14.35 15.53
CA LYS A 422 -16.89 15.09 14.93
C LYS A 422 -16.57 16.57 14.69
N GLU A 423 -15.83 17.21 15.58
CA GLU A 423 -15.39 18.60 15.40
C GLU A 423 -14.25 18.69 14.37
N ILE A 424 -13.37 17.69 14.36
CA ILE A 424 -12.32 17.56 13.34
C ILE A 424 -12.93 17.39 11.95
N LEU A 425 -13.96 16.55 11.81
CA LEU A 425 -14.72 16.40 10.58
C LEU A 425 -15.26 17.75 10.09
N ARG A 426 -15.87 18.55 10.98
CA ARG A 426 -16.35 19.90 10.62
C ARG A 426 -15.22 20.80 10.12
N ILE A 427 -14.06 20.78 10.78
CA ILE A 427 -12.88 21.52 10.32
C ILE A 427 -12.44 21.06 8.93
N VAL A 428 -12.48 19.75 8.65
CA VAL A 428 -12.17 19.21 7.34
C VAL A 428 -13.16 19.72 6.28
N GLU A 429 -14.45 19.60 6.53
CA GLU A 429 -15.50 20.06 5.60
C GLU A 429 -15.47 21.58 5.34
N GLU A 430 -15.08 22.38 6.33
CA GLU A 430 -14.95 23.84 6.19
C GLU A 430 -13.68 24.28 5.43
N ASN A 431 -12.64 23.45 5.40
CA ASN A 431 -11.32 23.83 4.88
C ASN A 431 -10.91 23.09 3.60
N PHE A 432 -11.58 22.00 3.24
CA PHE A 432 -11.25 21.19 2.06
C PHE A 432 -12.47 21.07 1.15
N ASP A 433 -12.30 21.53 -0.09
CA ASP A 433 -13.32 21.40 -1.13
C ASP A 433 -13.11 20.08 -1.87
N PHE A 434 -13.99 19.11 -1.58
CA PHE A 434 -13.90 17.75 -2.12
C PHE A 434 -14.57 17.58 -3.48
N ARG A 435 -15.06 18.66 -4.11
CA ARG A 435 -15.63 18.56 -5.46
C ARG A 435 -14.51 18.30 -6.48
N PRO A 436 -14.68 17.38 -7.46
CA PRO A 436 -13.60 16.89 -8.32
C PRO A 436 -12.77 17.97 -9.02
N GLU A 437 -13.42 18.95 -9.66
CA GLU A 437 -12.69 20.01 -10.34
C GLU A 437 -12.08 21.01 -9.35
N MET A 438 -12.70 21.23 -8.20
CA MET A 438 -12.14 22.08 -7.15
C MET A 438 -10.88 21.44 -6.57
N MET A 439 -10.86 20.12 -6.36
CA MET A 439 -9.65 19.38 -5.99
C MET A 439 -8.57 19.52 -7.06
N THR A 440 -8.97 19.39 -8.33
CA THR A 440 -8.08 19.53 -9.49
C THR A 440 -7.43 20.92 -9.53
N ILE A 441 -8.20 21.99 -9.32
CA ILE A 441 -7.70 23.37 -9.31
C ILE A 441 -6.84 23.63 -8.07
N ASN A 442 -7.34 23.29 -6.88
CA ASN A 442 -6.66 23.57 -5.61
C ASN A 442 -5.31 22.85 -5.48
N LEU A 443 -5.16 21.68 -6.10
CA LEU A 443 -3.93 20.91 -6.14
C LEU A 443 -3.16 21.08 -7.48
N ASP A 444 -3.63 21.95 -8.37
CA ASP A 444 -3.03 22.21 -9.69
C ASP A 444 -2.81 20.94 -10.55
N LEU A 445 -3.73 19.99 -10.54
CA LEU A 445 -3.51 18.64 -11.08
C LEU A 445 -3.60 18.53 -12.61
N LYS A 446 -3.83 19.63 -13.33
CA LYS A 446 -3.79 19.62 -14.81
C LYS A 446 -2.40 19.90 -15.38
N ARG A 447 -1.42 20.22 -14.53
CA ARG A 447 -0.03 20.45 -14.94
C ARG A 447 0.66 19.13 -15.29
N GLY A 448 0.89 18.89 -16.59
CA GLY A 448 1.65 17.74 -17.12
C GLY A 448 3.13 18.03 -17.34
N GLY A 449 3.79 17.22 -18.18
CA GLY A 449 5.18 17.44 -18.59
C GLY A 449 6.26 16.88 -17.66
N ASN A 450 5.99 15.75 -16.99
CA ASN A 450 6.85 15.01 -16.01
C ASN A 450 6.47 15.21 -14.53
N ARG A 451 5.18 15.33 -14.24
CA ARG A 451 4.67 15.42 -12.86
C ARG A 451 4.21 14.08 -12.34
N PHE A 452 3.35 13.40 -13.10
CA PHE A 452 2.71 12.15 -12.68
C PHE A 452 3.66 10.97 -12.79
N LEU A 453 4.55 10.95 -13.78
CA LEU A 453 5.59 9.93 -13.92
C LEU A 453 6.45 9.82 -12.65
N LYS A 454 6.78 10.96 -12.03
CA LYS A 454 7.51 10.97 -10.76
C LYS A 454 6.75 10.28 -9.63
N THR A 455 5.42 10.25 -9.65
CA THR A 455 4.57 9.60 -8.63
C THR A 455 4.52 8.09 -8.79
N ALA A 456 4.66 7.59 -10.02
CA ALA A 456 4.40 6.20 -10.40
C ALA A 456 5.42 5.19 -9.86
N ALA A 457 6.51 5.63 -9.23
CA ALA A 457 7.43 4.78 -8.48
C ALA A 457 7.81 5.46 -7.16
N TYR A 458 8.10 4.63 -6.16
CA TYR A 458 8.52 5.06 -4.82
C TYR A 458 7.47 5.85 -4.03
N GLY A 459 6.18 5.54 -4.24
CA GLY A 459 5.06 6.08 -3.48
C GLY A 459 4.60 7.46 -3.96
N HIS A 460 3.28 7.67 -3.89
CA HIS A 460 2.64 8.95 -4.21
C HIS A 460 2.70 9.95 -3.05
N PHE A 461 2.94 9.46 -1.83
CA PHE A 461 2.84 10.22 -0.59
C PHE A 461 4.16 10.25 0.18
N GLY A 462 4.31 11.26 1.05
CA GLY A 462 5.48 11.40 1.92
C GLY A 462 6.76 11.91 1.23
N ARG A 463 6.61 12.60 0.09
CA ARG A 463 7.71 13.14 -0.70
C ARG A 463 7.63 14.66 -0.74
N ASP A 464 8.78 15.31 -0.80
CA ASP A 464 8.95 16.77 -0.66
C ASP A 464 9.12 17.49 -2.01
N ASP A 465 8.96 16.76 -3.12
CA ASP A 465 8.94 17.33 -4.46
C ASP A 465 7.83 18.40 -4.58
N PRO A 466 8.13 19.63 -5.04
CA PRO A 466 7.15 20.71 -5.12
C PRO A 466 5.99 20.43 -6.09
N ASP A 467 6.12 19.45 -6.99
CA ASP A 467 5.01 19.00 -7.81
C ASP A 467 3.94 18.24 -7.02
N PHE A 468 4.25 17.77 -5.81
CA PHE A 468 3.33 17.00 -5.00
C PHE A 468 2.58 17.94 -4.05
N THR A 469 1.76 18.78 -4.65
CA THR A 469 0.98 19.83 -3.98
C THR A 469 0.09 19.31 -2.84
N TRP A 470 -0.32 18.04 -2.89
CA TRP A 470 -1.07 17.39 -1.80
C TRP A 470 -0.24 17.13 -0.54
N GLU A 471 1.09 17.17 -0.63
CA GLU A 471 1.97 17.09 0.53
C GLU A 471 2.16 18.46 1.22
N VAL A 472 1.67 19.55 0.64
CA VAL A 472 1.69 20.88 1.25
C VAL A 472 0.61 20.96 2.34
N VAL A 473 1.04 21.20 3.57
CA VAL A 473 0.16 21.34 4.74
C VAL A 473 -0.68 22.60 4.62
N LYS A 474 -2.00 22.47 4.75
CA LYS A 474 -2.91 23.62 4.90
C LYS A 474 -2.91 24.09 6.36
N PRO A 475 -2.75 25.38 6.65
CA PRO A 475 -2.97 25.92 7.98
C PRO A 475 -4.43 25.75 8.39
N LEU A 476 -4.69 25.17 9.56
CA LEU A 476 -6.04 24.95 10.08
C LEU A 476 -6.27 25.80 11.33
N LYS A 477 -7.39 26.52 11.38
CA LYS A 477 -7.80 27.28 12.56
C LYS A 477 -8.60 26.37 13.49
N TRP A 478 -8.16 26.23 14.72
CA TRP A 478 -8.84 25.47 15.77
C TRP A 478 -8.41 25.95 17.16
N ASP A 479 -9.29 25.79 18.14
CA ASP A 479 -9.02 26.19 19.52
C ASP A 479 -8.09 25.18 20.19
N LYS A 480 -6.81 25.56 20.32
CA LYS A 480 -5.82 24.72 21.00
C LYS A 480 -6.20 24.60 22.49
N PRO A 481 -6.25 23.37 23.05
CA PRO A 481 -6.42 23.19 24.49
C PRO A 481 -5.35 23.99 25.24
N GLN A 482 -5.75 24.72 26.28
CA GLN A 482 -4.79 25.37 27.17
C GLN A 482 -3.88 24.28 27.77
N ALA A 483 -2.57 24.50 27.65
CA ALA A 483 -1.52 23.53 28.02
C ALA A 483 -1.45 23.29 29.52
#